data_AF-A0A0W0UND0-F1
#
_entry.id   AF-A0A0W0UND0-F1
#
_cell.length_a   1.000
_cell.length_b   1.000
_cell.length_c   1.000
_cell.angle_alpha   90.00
_cell.angle_beta   90.00
_cell.angle_gamma   90.00
#
_symmetry.space_group_name_H-M   'P 1'
#
loop_
_entity.id
_entity.type
_entity.pdbx_description
1 polymer ?
#
loop_
_entity_poly.entity_id
_entity_poly.type
_entity_poly.pdbx_seq_one_letter_code
_entity_poly.pdbx_strand_id
1 'polypeptide(L)'
;MLNVNSGIICDILLKAREFQAKEDVSFPQVTDDMDASYVLADYADDLTYQEVTQAINNLRPDQQATLVALMYIGRGDYTQAEWEDAYRVAREQWTNRTGEYLLARPTMPDDIERGLNSLGISCNE
;
A
#
# COMPACT_ATOMS: atom_id res chain seq x y z
N MET A 1 -14.69 -1.40 -10.02
CA MET A 1 -14.28 -2.81 -9.78
C MET A 1 -12.77 -2.93 -9.93
N LEU A 2 -12.11 -3.82 -9.17
CA LEU A 2 -10.66 -3.92 -9.11
C LEU A 2 -10.02 -4.20 -10.47
N ASN A 3 -8.99 -3.43 -10.82
CA ASN A 3 -8.15 -3.59 -12.02
C ASN A 3 -6.82 -4.33 -11.74
N VAL A 4 -6.66 -4.86 -10.54
CA VAL A 4 -5.52 -5.67 -10.08
C VAL A 4 -6.05 -7.02 -9.61
N ASN A 5 -5.34 -8.08 -9.93
CA ASN A 5 -5.66 -9.43 -9.44
C ASN A 5 -5.47 -9.46 -7.91
N SER A 6 -6.44 -10.03 -7.18
CA SER A 6 -6.39 -10.10 -5.72
C SER A 6 -5.20 -10.89 -5.21
N GLY A 7 -4.78 -11.97 -5.88
CA GLY A 7 -3.58 -12.74 -5.52
C GLY A 7 -2.31 -11.89 -5.55
N ILE A 8 -2.15 -11.03 -6.57
CA ILE A 8 -1.02 -10.07 -6.62
C ILE A 8 -1.06 -9.12 -5.42
N ILE A 9 -2.24 -8.64 -5.04
CA ILE A 9 -2.38 -7.77 -3.87
C ILE A 9 -1.96 -8.53 -2.62
N CYS A 10 -2.48 -9.75 -2.41
CA CYS A 10 -2.17 -10.57 -1.24
C CYS A 10 -0.67 -10.91 -1.14
N ASP A 11 -0.01 -11.22 -2.25
CA ASP A 11 1.44 -11.42 -2.30
C ASP A 11 2.21 -10.16 -1.87
N ILE A 12 1.76 -8.97 -2.31
CA ILE A 12 2.34 -7.70 -1.87
C ILE A 12 2.15 -7.50 -0.36
N LEU A 13 0.95 -7.80 0.18
CA LEU A 13 0.67 -7.64 1.61
C LEU A 13 1.55 -8.57 2.45
N LEU A 14 1.72 -9.83 2.01
CA LEU A 14 2.57 -10.80 2.69
C LEU A 14 4.02 -10.30 2.78
N LYS A 15 4.60 -9.89 1.65
CA LYS A 15 5.99 -9.38 1.61
C LYS A 15 6.15 -8.08 2.41
N ALA A 16 5.15 -7.20 2.38
CA ALA A 16 5.16 -5.98 3.18
C ALA A 16 5.18 -6.30 4.69
N ARG A 17 4.41 -7.30 5.13
CA ARG A 17 4.43 -7.78 6.52
C ARG A 17 5.79 -8.39 6.88
N GLU A 18 6.39 -9.17 5.99
CA GLU A 18 7.74 -9.72 6.19
C GLU A 18 8.79 -8.62 6.38
N PHE A 19 8.74 -7.57 5.56
CA PHE A 19 9.63 -6.41 5.73
C PHE A 19 9.39 -5.73 7.09
N GLN A 20 8.13 -5.43 7.42
CA GLN A 20 7.77 -4.72 8.66
C GLN A 20 8.05 -5.52 9.94
N ALA A 21 8.17 -6.85 9.84
CA ALA A 21 8.47 -7.73 10.97
C ALA A 21 9.98 -7.81 11.31
N LYS A 22 10.87 -7.27 10.47
CA LYS A 22 12.31 -7.26 10.72
C LYS A 22 12.67 -6.39 11.92
N GLU A 23 13.56 -6.87 12.79
CA GLU A 23 13.97 -6.13 14.01
C GLU A 23 14.61 -4.77 13.71
N ASP A 24 15.33 -4.66 12.59
CA ASP A 24 16.00 -3.42 12.18
C ASP A 24 15.04 -2.40 11.55
N VAL A 25 13.77 -2.76 11.32
CA VAL A 25 12.77 -1.87 10.75
C VAL A 25 12.06 -1.11 11.87
N SER A 26 12.39 0.17 12.00
CA SER A 26 11.73 1.12 12.88
C SER A 26 10.99 2.18 12.08
N PHE A 27 9.72 2.40 12.41
CA PHE A 27 8.92 3.48 11.84
C PHE A 27 8.93 4.66 12.82
N PRO A 28 9.50 5.83 12.45
CA PRO A 28 9.32 7.04 13.23
C PRO A 28 7.82 7.38 13.31
N GLN A 29 7.41 8.18 14.30
CA GLN A 29 6.03 8.67 14.34
C GLN A 29 5.76 9.50 13.07
N VAL A 30 5.01 8.92 12.15
CA VAL A 30 4.69 9.55 10.87
C VAL A 30 3.62 10.61 11.14
N THR A 31 4.00 11.89 11.04
CA THR A 31 3.03 12.97 10.86
C THR A 31 2.66 13.06 9.38
N ASP A 32 1.45 13.50 9.03
CA ASP A 32 1.04 13.62 7.61
C ASP A 32 2.00 14.48 6.75
N ASP A 33 2.80 15.34 7.38
CA ASP A 33 3.81 16.20 6.74
C ASP A 33 5.17 15.52 6.50
N MET A 34 5.39 14.28 6.95
CA MET A 34 6.66 13.56 6.73
C MET A 34 6.67 12.87 5.37
N ASP A 35 7.64 13.24 4.55
CA ASP A 35 7.86 12.62 3.23
C ASP A 35 8.29 11.15 3.40
N ALA A 36 7.59 10.24 2.70
CA ALA A 36 7.84 8.81 2.71
C ALA A 36 9.30 8.44 2.42
N SER A 37 10.01 9.28 1.65
CA SER A 37 11.43 9.11 1.35
C SER A 37 12.33 9.27 2.58
N TYR A 38 11.95 10.07 3.57
CA TYR A 38 12.70 10.16 4.84
C TYR A 38 12.46 8.96 5.75
N VAL A 39 11.24 8.42 5.77
CA VAL A 39 10.89 7.24 6.59
C VAL A 39 11.67 6.01 6.15
N LEU A 40 11.96 5.91 4.85
CA LEU A 40 12.51 4.70 4.24
C LEU A 40 13.97 4.83 3.78
N ALA A 41 14.61 5.97 4.00
CA ALA A 41 15.97 6.24 3.53
C ALA A 41 16.98 5.18 4.02
N ASP A 42 16.83 4.72 5.26
CA ASP A 42 17.73 3.76 5.88
C ASP A 42 17.56 2.32 5.36
N TYR A 43 16.48 2.04 4.63
CA TYR A 43 16.15 0.69 4.13
C TYR A 43 16.37 0.52 2.63
N ALA A 44 16.92 1.51 1.94
CA ALA A 44 17.08 1.49 0.49
C ALA A 44 17.89 0.28 -0.02
N ASP A 45 18.83 -0.24 0.79
CA ASP A 45 19.65 -1.41 0.47
C ASP A 45 19.06 -2.75 0.97
N ASP A 46 17.92 -2.74 1.66
CA ASP A 46 17.24 -3.96 2.12
C ASP A 46 16.54 -4.68 0.96
N LEU A 47 16.85 -5.96 0.75
CA LEU A 47 16.30 -6.72 -0.38
C LEU A 47 14.78 -6.90 -0.29
N THR A 48 14.22 -7.09 0.90
CA THR A 48 12.76 -7.25 1.08
C THR A 48 12.04 -5.93 0.85
N TYR A 49 12.62 -4.82 1.29
CA TYR A 49 12.16 -3.48 0.95
C TYR A 49 12.11 -3.26 -0.57
N GLN A 50 13.21 -3.56 -1.26
CA GLN A 50 13.30 -3.43 -2.71
C GLN A 50 12.29 -4.32 -3.42
N GLU A 51 12.11 -5.55 -2.97
CA GLU A 51 11.12 -6.47 -3.55
C GLU A 51 9.69 -5.94 -3.45
N VAL A 52 9.27 -5.44 -2.28
CA VAL A 52 7.91 -4.93 -2.07
C VAL A 52 7.69 -3.67 -2.89
N THR A 53 8.62 -2.72 -2.82
CA THR A 53 8.50 -1.43 -3.54
C THR A 53 8.52 -1.65 -5.05
N GLN A 54 9.38 -2.52 -5.56
CA GLN A 54 9.40 -2.87 -6.98
C GLN A 54 8.15 -3.64 -7.40
N ALA A 55 7.62 -4.55 -6.58
CA ALA A 55 6.38 -5.26 -6.89
C ALA A 55 5.22 -4.28 -7.10
N ILE A 56 5.11 -3.25 -6.26
CA ILE A 56 4.12 -2.18 -6.40
C ILE A 56 4.43 -1.28 -7.60
N ASN A 57 5.67 -0.80 -7.72
CA ASN A 57 6.06 0.17 -8.74
C ASN A 57 6.06 -0.41 -10.18
N ASN A 58 6.15 -1.74 -10.32
CA ASN A 58 6.01 -2.46 -11.60
C ASN A 58 4.56 -2.64 -12.04
N LEU A 59 3.58 -2.41 -11.16
CA LEU A 59 2.18 -2.34 -11.56
C LEU A 59 1.94 -1.11 -12.43
N ARG A 60 0.93 -1.16 -13.30
CA ARG A 60 0.54 0.03 -14.06
C ARG A 60 0.08 1.16 -13.12
N PRO A 61 0.18 2.44 -13.53
CA PRO A 61 -0.26 3.57 -12.70
C PRO A 61 -1.70 3.44 -12.17
N ASP A 62 -2.63 2.95 -13.00
CA ASP A 62 -4.02 2.71 -12.61
C ASP A 62 -4.15 1.60 -11.56
N GLN A 63 -3.25 0.61 -11.60
CA GLN A 63 -3.22 -0.51 -10.66
C GLN A 63 -2.59 -0.10 -9.31
N GLN A 64 -1.58 0.75 -9.35
CA GLN A 64 -1.00 1.38 -8.16
C GLN A 64 -2.04 2.22 -7.42
N ALA A 65 -2.83 3.02 -8.16
CA ALA A 65 -3.93 3.80 -7.58
C ALA A 65 -4.97 2.93 -6.87
N THR A 66 -5.22 1.71 -7.34
CA THR A 66 -6.13 0.76 -6.68
C THR A 66 -5.63 0.32 -5.30
N LEU A 67 -4.34 0.08 -5.13
CA LEU A 67 -3.76 -0.24 -3.81
C LEU A 67 -3.92 0.92 -2.83
N VAL A 68 -3.66 2.15 -3.30
CA VAL A 68 -3.84 3.37 -2.50
C VAL A 68 -5.31 3.59 -2.14
N ALA A 69 -6.23 3.37 -3.08
CA ALA A 69 -7.66 3.47 -2.81
C ALA A 69 -8.13 2.43 -1.78
N LEU A 70 -7.67 1.18 -1.89
CA LEU A 70 -7.97 0.13 -0.91
C LEU A 70 -7.46 0.51 0.50
N MET A 71 -6.26 1.06 0.59
CA MET A 71 -5.71 1.58 1.84
C MET A 71 -6.62 2.66 2.44
N TYR A 72 -7.07 3.64 1.65
CA TYR A 72 -7.98 4.69 2.13
C TYR A 72 -9.31 4.13 2.65
N ILE A 73 -9.87 3.14 1.96
CA ILE A 73 -11.11 2.47 2.37
C ILE A 73 -10.91 1.72 3.70
N GLY A 74 -9.83 0.94 3.83
CA GLY A 74 -9.59 0.18 5.06
C GLY A 74 -9.17 1.04 6.25
N ARG A 75 -8.53 2.19 6.00
CA ARG A 75 -8.27 3.22 7.02
C ARG A 75 -9.55 3.93 7.48
N GLY A 76 -10.59 3.92 6.63
CA GLY A 76 -11.88 4.56 6.89
C GLY A 76 -11.99 6.00 6.40
N ASP A 77 -11.08 6.45 5.52
CA ASP A 77 -11.16 7.78 4.91
C ASP A 77 -12.32 7.89 3.91
N TYR A 78 -12.64 6.75 3.28
CA TYR A 78 -13.75 6.57 2.36
C TYR A 78 -14.49 5.28 2.70
N THR A 79 -15.75 5.20 2.31
CA THR A 79 -16.56 3.98 2.39
C THR A 79 -16.55 3.22 1.07
N GLN A 80 -16.98 1.94 1.09
CA GLN A 80 -17.17 1.16 -0.14
C GLN A 80 -18.04 1.88 -1.20
N ALA A 81 -19.05 2.64 -0.77
CA ALA A 81 -19.92 3.39 -1.68
C ALA A 81 -19.18 4.55 -2.37
N GLU A 82 -18.10 5.04 -1.77
CA GLU A 82 -17.25 6.14 -2.27
C GLU A 82 -16.00 5.62 -3.00
N TRP A 83 -16.00 4.34 -3.40
CA TRP A 83 -14.88 3.70 -4.12
C TRP A 83 -14.38 4.52 -5.30
N GLU A 84 -15.28 5.02 -6.15
CA GLU A 84 -14.91 5.77 -7.35
C GLU A 84 -14.23 7.11 -7.01
N ASP A 85 -14.61 7.75 -5.90
CA ASP A 85 -13.96 8.97 -5.42
C ASP A 85 -12.59 8.67 -4.81
N ALA A 86 -12.49 7.63 -3.96
CA ALA A 86 -11.22 7.17 -3.41
C ALA A 86 -10.21 6.82 -4.52
N TYR A 87 -10.67 6.10 -5.54
CA TYR A 87 -9.87 5.71 -6.69
C TYR A 87 -9.46 6.91 -7.55
N ARG A 88 -10.39 7.84 -7.80
CA ARG A 88 -10.09 9.08 -8.53
C ARG A 88 -9.00 9.89 -7.83
N VAL A 89 -9.14 10.10 -6.52
CA VAL A 89 -8.15 10.84 -5.72
C VAL A 89 -6.80 10.12 -5.72
N ALA A 90 -6.78 8.80 -5.51
CA ALA A 90 -5.56 8.00 -5.57
C ALA A 90 -4.85 8.13 -6.93
N ARG A 91 -5.61 8.18 -8.03
CA ARG A 91 -5.07 8.35 -9.37
C ARG A 91 -4.57 9.78 -9.64
N GLU A 92 -5.25 10.79 -9.12
CA GLU A 92 -4.82 12.20 -9.23
C GLU A 92 -3.52 12.47 -8.43
N GLN A 93 -3.33 11.78 -7.31
CA GLN A 93 -2.14 11.87 -6.46
C GLN A 93 -1.02 10.89 -6.85
N TRP A 94 -1.17 10.15 -7.94
CA TRP A 94 -0.22 9.13 -8.35
C TRP A 94 1.16 9.72 -8.64
N THR A 95 2.20 9.02 -8.18
CA THR A 95 3.60 9.30 -8.51
C THR A 95 4.32 7.99 -8.83
N ASN A 96 5.56 8.08 -9.32
CA ASN A 96 6.41 6.90 -9.53
C ASN A 96 6.98 6.31 -8.22
N ARG A 97 6.57 6.81 -7.05
CA ARG A 97 7.02 6.38 -5.72
C ARG A 97 5.88 5.78 -4.88
N THR A 98 4.88 5.16 -5.53
CA THR A 98 3.71 4.61 -4.81
C THR A 98 4.12 3.49 -3.85
N GLY A 99 5.08 2.64 -4.23
CA GLY A 99 5.60 1.58 -3.37
C GLY A 99 6.14 2.12 -2.05
N GLU A 100 6.98 3.15 -2.14
CA GLU A 100 7.57 3.84 -0.99
C GLU A 100 6.50 4.55 -0.16
N TYR A 101 5.57 5.24 -0.81
CA TYR A 101 4.44 5.87 -0.13
C TYR A 101 3.62 4.87 0.69
N LEU A 102 3.29 3.72 0.11
CA LEU A 102 2.53 2.68 0.80
C LEU A 102 3.35 2.05 1.93
N LEU A 103 4.60 1.68 1.66
CA LEU A 103 5.43 0.95 2.62
C LEU A 103 5.95 1.81 3.79
N ALA A 104 5.98 3.13 3.63
CA ALA A 104 6.28 4.07 4.72
C ALA A 104 5.20 4.04 5.84
N ARG A 105 4.04 3.44 5.58
CA ARG A 105 2.95 3.31 6.54
C ARG A 105 2.98 1.90 7.16
N PRO A 106 3.24 1.76 8.48
CA PRO A 106 3.29 0.45 9.12
C PRO A 106 1.95 -0.30 9.04
N THR A 107 0.82 0.42 9.03
CA THR A 107 -0.52 -0.18 8.94
C THR A 107 -0.95 -0.54 7.52
N MET A 108 -0.16 -0.21 6.49
CA MET A 108 -0.57 -0.36 5.09
C MET A 108 -1.07 -1.78 4.75
N PRO A 109 -0.42 -2.88 5.18
CA PRO A 109 -0.93 -4.21 4.88
C PRO A 109 -2.32 -4.46 5.45
N ASP A 110 -2.55 -4.07 6.71
CA ASP A 110 -3.83 -4.21 7.39
C ASP A 110 -4.91 -3.29 6.78
N ASP A 111 -4.54 -2.08 6.39
CA ASP A 111 -5.43 -1.13 5.74
C ASP A 111 -5.89 -1.65 4.38
N ILE A 112 -4.97 -2.12 3.52
CA ILE A 112 -5.35 -2.67 2.21
C ILE A 112 -6.19 -3.94 2.36
N GLU A 113 -5.84 -4.84 3.30
CA GLU A 113 -6.61 -6.05 3.56
C GLU A 113 -8.04 -5.73 4.03
N ARG A 114 -8.20 -4.76 4.94
CA ARG A 114 -9.53 -4.27 5.36
C ARG A 114 -10.30 -3.65 4.19
N GLY A 115 -9.62 -2.93 3.30
CA GLY A 115 -10.19 -2.41 2.07
C GLY A 115 -10.72 -3.51 1.15
N LEU A 116 -9.94 -4.57 0.93
CA LEU A 116 -10.34 -5.74 0.15
C LEU A 116 -11.56 -6.43 0.76
N ASN A 117 -11.52 -6.67 2.08
CA ASN A 117 -12.62 -7.32 2.80
C ASN A 117 -13.92 -6.49 2.72
N SER A 118 -13.82 -5.17 2.74
CA SER A 118 -14.96 -4.26 2.54
C SER A 118 -15.59 -4.41 1.15
N LEU A 119 -14.81 -4.83 0.14
CA LEU A 119 -15.30 -5.17 -1.20
C LEU A 119 -15.78 -6.63 -1.33
N GLY A 120 -15.76 -7.41 -0.25
CA GLY A 120 -16.11 -8.83 -0.26
C GLY A 120 -15.01 -9.73 -0.81
N ILE A 121 -13.76 -9.29 -0.81
CA ILE A 121 -12.60 -10.02 -1.32
C ILE A 121 -11.66 -10.31 -0.16
N SER A 122 -11.27 -11.56 0.03
CA SER A 122 -10.34 -11.98 1.08
C SER A 122 -9.04 -12.52 0.50
N CYS A 123 -7.95 -12.37 1.24
CA CYS A 123 -6.65 -12.99 0.92
C CYS A 123 -6.54 -14.46 1.38
N ASN A 124 -7.65 -15.09 1.72
CA ASN A 124 -7.70 -16.50 2.11
C ASN A 124 -7.90 -17.40 0.89
N GLU A 125 -6.80 -17.77 0.22
CA GLU A 125 -6.64 -19.02 -0.56
C GLU A 125 -5.16 -19.29 -0.85
#